data_AF-A0A3S1GZP4-F1
#
_entry.id   AF-A0A3S1GZP4-F1
#
_cell.length_a   1.000
_cell.length_b   1.000
_cell.length_c   1.000
_cell.angle_alpha   90.00
_cell.angle_beta   90.00
_cell.angle_gamma   90.00
#
_symmetry.space_group_name_H-M   'P 1'
#
loop_
_entity.id
_entity.type
_entity.pdbx_description
1 polymer ?
#
loop_
_entity_poly.entity_id
_entity_poly.type
_entity_poly.pdbx_seq_one_letter_code
_entity_poly.pdbx_strand_id
1 'polypeptide(L)'
;MSTDEAVARVQAGTAQIMSYMSEMGVDPKLMELALSYDKSDMRYLSASEMAELRVTNVAATQSSVDTSQAPTRPDSPPAFDGSAKQQLESAAVAFIKGLIEHHGDNAEMALAQVETSYAPTVDYYGKPTDLNTIIEDKRTYFQRWPERGYNVRDNSVMVTCANDRCMVSGTYDWIVRSLPRHKQAKGVANFSYTIAIGSNPKIIAETSKVQR
;
A
#
# COMPACT_ATOMS: atom_id res chain seq x y z
N MET A 1 34.18 27.51 13.41
CA MET A 1 32.91 28.01 12.85
C MET A 1 32.16 28.68 13.97
N SER A 2 31.82 29.97 13.81
CA SER A 2 30.96 30.63 14.79
C SER A 2 29.50 30.21 14.57
N THR A 3 28.66 30.40 15.58
CA THR A 3 27.21 30.18 15.49
C THR A 3 26.59 30.98 14.35
N ASP A 4 27.05 32.23 14.15
CA ASP A 4 26.59 33.10 13.07
C ASP A 4 26.94 32.54 11.69
N GLU A 5 28.13 31.97 11.55
CA GLU A 5 28.59 31.35 10.30
C GLU A 5 27.83 30.05 9.97
N ALA A 6 27.35 29.34 10.99
CA ALA A 6 26.49 28.17 10.83
C ALA A 6 25.06 28.57 10.43
N VAL A 7 24.49 29.59 11.09
CA VAL A 7 23.15 30.12 10.76
C VAL A 7 23.13 30.69 9.34
N ALA A 8 24.14 31.47 8.95
CA ALA A 8 24.24 32.03 7.61
C ALA A 8 24.28 30.94 6.52
N ARG A 9 24.99 29.82 6.77
CA ARG A 9 25.03 28.68 5.84
C ARG A 9 23.68 28.00 5.68
N VAL A 10 22.94 27.80 6.77
CA VAL A 10 21.61 27.19 6.73
C VAL A 10 20.63 28.10 5.98
N GLN A 11 20.62 29.38 6.31
CA GLN A 11 19.75 30.37 5.65
C GLN A 11 20.05 30.48 4.15
N ALA A 12 21.32 30.47 3.75
CA ALA A 12 21.70 30.47 2.34
C ALA A 12 21.22 29.22 1.60
N GLY A 13 21.33 28.03 2.23
CA GLY A 13 20.82 26.78 1.66
C GLY A 13 19.30 26.78 1.50
N THR A 14 18.56 27.24 2.52
CA THR A 14 17.11 27.36 2.45
C THR A 14 16.68 28.33 1.35
N ALA A 15 17.36 29.47 1.21
CA ALA A 15 17.08 30.46 0.15
C ALA A 15 17.30 29.88 -1.25
N GLN A 16 18.35 29.07 -1.46
CA GLN A 16 18.58 28.40 -2.74
C GLN A 16 17.47 27.40 -3.09
N ILE A 17 17.01 26.63 -2.11
CA ILE A 17 15.90 25.68 -2.32
C ILE A 17 14.59 26.43 -2.61
N MET A 18 14.28 27.52 -1.90
CA MET A 18 13.10 28.35 -2.18
C MET A 18 13.15 28.95 -3.59
N SER A 19 14.32 29.42 -4.02
CA SER A 19 14.52 29.94 -5.38
C SER A 19 14.25 28.86 -6.44
N TYR A 20 14.82 27.68 -6.25
CA TYR A 20 14.63 26.55 -7.16
C TYR A 20 13.16 26.10 -7.22
N MET A 21 12.47 26.05 -6.09
CA MET A 21 11.03 25.73 -6.04
C MET A 21 10.21 26.74 -6.85
N SER A 22 10.51 28.03 -6.71
CA SER A 22 9.82 29.07 -7.47
C SER A 22 10.12 29.00 -8.97
N GLU A 23 11.36 28.67 -9.37
CA GLU A 23 11.74 28.47 -10.77
C GLU A 23 11.00 27.27 -11.39
N MET A 24 10.80 26.21 -10.60
CA MET A 24 10.03 25.02 -10.99
C MET A 24 8.51 25.21 -10.89
N GLY A 25 8.04 26.41 -10.53
CA GLY A 25 6.61 26.77 -10.48
C GLY A 25 5.88 26.39 -9.19
N VAL A 26 6.58 25.86 -8.18
CA VAL A 26 6.02 25.47 -6.88
C VAL A 26 6.04 26.67 -5.92
N ASP A 27 5.01 26.82 -5.09
CA ASP A 27 4.96 27.93 -4.11
C ASP A 27 5.96 27.67 -2.95
N PRO A 28 6.86 28.61 -2.62
CA PRO A 28 7.83 28.44 -1.52
C PRO A 28 7.19 28.21 -0.15
N LYS A 29 5.91 28.57 0.06
CA LYS A 29 5.15 28.27 1.29
C LYS A 29 5.03 26.79 1.56
N LEU A 30 5.17 25.93 0.54
CA LEU A 30 5.19 24.49 0.72
C LEU A 30 6.35 24.05 1.61
N MET A 31 7.51 24.71 1.52
CA MET A 31 8.65 24.37 2.37
C MET A 31 8.46 24.86 3.80
N GLU A 32 7.87 26.04 4.00
CA GLU A 32 7.49 26.52 5.33
C GLU A 32 6.50 25.55 6.00
N LEU A 33 5.51 25.07 5.24
CA LEU A 33 4.57 24.07 5.70
C LEU A 33 5.27 22.75 6.04
N ALA A 34 6.20 22.26 5.22
CA ALA A 34 6.94 21.04 5.49
C ALA A 34 7.82 21.14 6.76
N LEU A 35 8.38 22.32 7.05
CA LEU A 35 9.19 22.58 8.23
C LEU A 35 8.37 22.80 9.51
N SER A 36 7.06 23.05 9.37
CA SER A 36 6.15 23.23 10.50
C SER A 36 5.74 21.93 11.20
N TYR A 37 5.95 20.77 10.54
CA TYR A 37 5.64 19.44 11.09
C TYR A 37 6.93 18.71 11.49
N ASP A 38 6.84 17.88 12.54
CA ASP A 38 7.95 17.03 12.93
C ASP A 38 8.19 15.93 11.90
N LYS A 39 9.41 15.38 11.87
CA LYS A 39 9.82 14.31 10.94
C LYS A 39 8.90 13.08 11.00
N SER A 40 8.24 12.81 12.13
CA SER A 40 7.30 11.67 12.26
C SER A 40 5.87 11.96 11.85
N ASP A 41 5.49 13.23 11.64
CA ASP A 41 4.10 13.62 11.36
C ASP A 41 3.88 13.81 9.86
N MET A 42 2.99 12.99 9.27
CA MET A 42 2.61 13.11 7.87
C MET A 42 1.28 13.86 7.75
N ARG A 43 1.27 14.97 7.00
CA ARG A 43 0.06 15.67 6.59
C ARG A 43 -0.18 15.50 5.09
N TYR A 44 -1.39 15.05 4.75
CA TYR A 44 -1.87 15.07 3.38
C TYR A 44 -2.49 16.44 3.07
N LEU A 45 -2.14 17.00 1.91
CA LEU A 45 -2.73 18.24 1.41
C LEU A 45 -4.04 17.93 0.70
N SER A 46 -5.07 18.72 0.98
CA SER A 46 -6.30 18.72 0.19
C SER A 46 -6.02 19.18 -1.25
N ALA A 47 -6.93 18.87 -2.17
CA ALA A 47 -6.80 19.30 -3.57
C ALA A 47 -6.69 20.82 -3.72
N SER A 48 -7.40 21.59 -2.89
CA SER A 48 -7.31 23.05 -2.85
C SER A 48 -5.95 23.52 -2.35
N GLU A 49 -5.43 22.93 -1.26
CA GLU A 49 -4.10 23.26 -0.74
C GLU A 49 -3.00 22.90 -1.76
N MET A 50 -3.12 21.76 -2.45
CA MET A 50 -2.17 21.38 -3.50
C MET A 50 -2.19 22.34 -4.69
N ALA A 51 -3.37 22.85 -5.08
CA ALA A 51 -3.49 23.83 -6.15
C ALA A 51 -2.97 25.22 -5.73
N GLU A 52 -3.26 25.65 -4.49
CA GLU A 52 -2.75 26.89 -3.91
C GLU A 52 -1.22 26.87 -3.80
N LEU A 53 -0.65 25.75 -3.35
CA LEU A 53 0.79 25.56 -3.20
C LEU A 53 1.49 25.17 -4.52
N ARG A 54 0.73 25.09 -5.62
CA ARG A 54 1.21 24.73 -6.98
C ARG A 54 1.96 23.40 -7.02
N VAL A 55 1.50 22.44 -6.24
CA VAL A 55 1.96 21.03 -6.28
C VAL A 55 1.34 20.30 -7.48
N THR A 56 0.25 20.83 -8.02
CA THR A 56 -0.43 20.31 -9.21
C THR A 56 -0.47 21.37 -10.32
N ASN A 57 -0.40 20.93 -11.58
CA ASN A 57 -0.39 21.83 -12.75
C ASN A 57 -1.79 22.34 -13.15
N VAL A 58 -2.79 22.19 -12.29
CA VAL A 58 -4.18 22.55 -12.58
C VAL A 58 -4.43 23.93 -11.99
N ALA A 59 -4.64 24.93 -12.85
CA ALA A 59 -4.93 26.29 -12.42
C ALA A 59 -6.14 26.29 -11.47
N ALA A 60 -5.96 26.82 -10.26
CA ALA A 60 -7.01 26.97 -9.27
C ALA A 60 -8.05 27.97 -9.79
N THR A 61 -9.04 27.50 -10.54
CA THR A 61 -10.30 28.21 -10.71
C THR A 61 -10.98 28.23 -9.36
N GLN A 62 -10.85 29.38 -8.70
CA GLN A 62 -11.55 29.76 -7.48
C GLN A 62 -13.04 29.53 -7.65
N SER A 63 -13.63 28.76 -6.73
CA SER A 63 -15.02 28.96 -6.34
C SER A 63 -15.09 28.84 -4.82
N SER A 64 -15.17 30.01 -4.19
CA SER A 64 -15.59 30.20 -2.80
C SER A 64 -16.89 29.42 -2.57
N VAL A 65 -16.87 28.46 -1.65
CA VAL A 65 -18.08 27.72 -1.27
C VAL A 65 -18.89 28.61 -0.32
N ASP A 66 -19.79 29.42 -0.89
CA ASP A 66 -20.86 30.04 -0.12
C ASP A 66 -21.87 28.95 0.27
N THR A 67 -22.13 28.85 1.57
CA THR A 67 -23.02 27.83 2.15
C THR A 67 -24.44 28.34 2.05
N SER A 68 -25.10 28.16 0.89
CA SER A 68 -26.55 28.23 0.79
C SER A 68 -27.05 27.71 -0.55
N GLN A 69 -28.00 26.77 -0.47
CA GLN A 69 -28.96 26.34 -1.52
C GLN A 69 -28.50 25.26 -2.52
N ALA A 70 -29.02 24.05 -2.30
CA ALA A 70 -29.54 23.23 -3.40
C ALA A 70 -30.87 23.84 -3.89
N PRO A 71 -31.33 23.68 -5.16
CA PRO A 71 -31.21 22.44 -5.96
C PRO A 71 -31.03 22.55 -7.50
N THR A 72 -30.75 21.37 -8.10
CA THR A 72 -31.02 20.88 -9.48
C THR A 72 -30.16 21.30 -10.72
N ARG A 73 -29.28 20.35 -11.11
CA ARG A 73 -28.84 19.87 -12.47
C ARG A 73 -27.96 20.76 -13.38
N PRO A 74 -27.30 20.19 -14.43
CA PRO A 74 -26.70 18.85 -14.66
C PRO A 74 -25.17 18.91 -14.98
N ASP A 75 -24.51 17.75 -14.98
CA ASP A 75 -23.15 17.49 -15.52
C ASP A 75 -21.96 18.24 -14.90
N SER A 76 -21.49 17.72 -13.77
CA SER A 76 -20.07 17.78 -13.42
C SER A 76 -19.36 16.54 -13.99
N PRO A 77 -18.19 16.65 -14.62
CA PRO A 77 -17.37 15.49 -14.96
C PRO A 77 -16.99 14.75 -13.68
N PRO A 78 -16.93 13.41 -13.71
CA PRO A 78 -16.76 12.61 -12.52
C PRO A 78 -15.37 12.83 -11.89
N ALA A 79 -15.32 13.36 -10.66
CA ALA A 79 -14.18 13.23 -9.75
C ALA A 79 -14.02 11.78 -9.21
N PHE A 80 -14.38 10.77 -10.02
CA PHE A 80 -14.52 9.38 -9.59
C PHE A 80 -13.24 8.56 -9.78
N ASP A 81 -12.25 9.00 -10.56
CA ASP A 81 -11.08 8.16 -10.84
C ASP A 81 -10.11 8.04 -9.65
N GLY A 82 -9.89 9.11 -8.89
CA GLY A 82 -9.01 9.08 -7.71
C GLY A 82 -9.60 8.28 -6.54
N SER A 83 -10.90 8.49 -6.26
CA SER A 83 -11.59 7.78 -5.19
C SER A 83 -11.84 6.31 -5.53
N ALA A 84 -12.21 5.99 -6.77
CA ALA A 84 -12.39 4.60 -7.20
C ALA A 84 -11.06 3.84 -7.20
N LYS A 85 -9.97 4.46 -7.68
CA LYS A 85 -8.64 3.84 -7.61
C LYS A 85 -8.21 3.59 -6.17
N GLN A 86 -8.39 4.55 -5.27
CA GLN A 86 -8.01 4.39 -3.87
C GLN A 86 -8.88 3.35 -3.14
N GLN A 87 -10.16 3.23 -3.51
CA GLN A 87 -11.05 2.16 -3.05
C GLN A 87 -10.59 0.79 -3.54
N LEU A 88 -10.21 0.67 -4.81
CA LEU A 88 -9.66 -0.58 -5.37
C LEU A 88 -8.35 -0.98 -4.68
N GLU A 89 -7.46 -0.03 -4.46
CA GLU A 89 -6.20 -0.24 -3.74
C GLU A 89 -6.47 -0.70 -2.30
N SER A 90 -7.40 -0.05 -1.60
CA SER A 90 -7.78 -0.43 -0.23
C SER A 90 -8.42 -1.82 -0.18
N ALA A 91 -9.27 -2.16 -1.16
CA ALA A 91 -9.90 -3.47 -1.27
C ALA A 91 -8.86 -4.57 -1.58
N ALA A 92 -7.89 -4.29 -2.45
CA ALA A 92 -6.79 -5.20 -2.76
C ALA A 92 -5.93 -5.51 -1.52
N VAL A 93 -5.60 -4.47 -0.75
CA VAL A 93 -4.87 -4.62 0.52
C VAL A 93 -5.67 -5.45 1.51
N ALA A 94 -6.95 -5.13 1.72
CA ALA A 94 -7.82 -5.88 2.63
C ALA A 94 -7.94 -7.36 2.24
N PHE A 95 -8.06 -7.64 0.94
CA PHE A 95 -8.12 -9.01 0.42
C PHE A 95 -6.84 -9.80 0.71
N ILE A 96 -5.66 -9.24 0.38
CA ILE A 96 -4.38 -9.93 0.60
C ILE A 96 -4.05 -10.06 2.08
N LYS A 97 -4.31 -9.03 2.89
CA LYS A 97 -4.13 -9.10 4.34
C LYS A 97 -5.02 -10.19 4.94
N GLY A 98 -6.30 -10.20 4.59
CA GLY A 98 -7.25 -11.22 5.05
C GLY A 98 -6.86 -12.64 4.63
N LEU A 99 -6.34 -12.83 3.42
CA LEU A 99 -5.81 -14.11 2.94
C LEU A 99 -4.62 -14.59 3.79
N ILE A 100 -3.62 -13.73 3.99
CA ILE A 100 -2.40 -14.07 4.74
C ILE A 100 -2.76 -14.44 6.19
N GLU A 101 -3.66 -13.67 6.81
CA GLU A 101 -4.08 -13.93 8.19
C GLU A 101 -4.94 -15.20 8.30
N HIS A 102 -5.86 -15.47 7.34
CA HIS A 102 -6.63 -16.72 7.28
C HIS A 102 -5.78 -17.96 7.04
N HIS A 103 -4.60 -17.83 6.41
CA HIS A 103 -3.67 -18.96 6.39
C HIS A 103 -3.27 -19.42 7.80
N GLY A 104 -3.43 -18.57 8.83
CA GLY A 104 -3.28 -18.88 10.24
C GLY A 104 -4.35 -19.81 10.84
N ASP A 105 -5.50 -19.96 10.19
CA ASP A 105 -6.61 -20.76 10.68
C ASP A 105 -6.30 -22.27 10.62
N ASN A 106 -7.31 -23.11 10.89
CA ASN A 106 -7.17 -24.54 10.66
C ASN A 106 -6.87 -24.84 9.16
N ALA A 107 -6.21 -25.97 8.91
CA ALA A 107 -5.71 -26.31 7.58
C ALA A 107 -6.83 -26.43 6.53
N GLU A 108 -8.01 -26.89 6.91
CA GLU A 108 -9.14 -27.09 5.99
C GLU A 108 -9.69 -25.75 5.48
N MET A 109 -9.95 -24.81 6.39
CA MET A 109 -10.42 -23.47 6.03
C MET A 109 -9.40 -22.71 5.18
N ALA A 110 -8.12 -22.80 5.55
CA ALA A 110 -7.05 -22.16 4.79
C ALA A 110 -6.94 -22.74 3.36
N LEU A 111 -7.09 -24.05 3.19
CA LEU A 111 -7.06 -24.69 1.85
C LEU A 111 -8.28 -24.32 1.01
N ALA A 112 -9.47 -24.30 1.60
CA ALA A 112 -10.68 -23.86 0.90
C ALA A 112 -10.59 -22.40 0.42
N GLN A 113 -9.94 -21.53 1.22
CA GLN A 113 -9.67 -20.16 0.79
C GLN A 113 -8.68 -20.11 -0.37
N VAL A 114 -7.63 -20.92 -0.37
CA VAL A 114 -6.67 -21.04 -1.48
C VAL A 114 -7.38 -21.47 -2.77
N GLU A 115 -8.22 -22.51 -2.70
CA GLU A 115 -9.00 -23.01 -3.84
C GLU A 115 -9.89 -21.93 -4.48
N THR A 116 -10.44 -21.03 -3.67
CA THR A 116 -11.36 -19.99 -4.14
C THR A 116 -10.66 -18.69 -4.53
N SER A 117 -9.48 -18.39 -3.99
CA SER A 117 -8.78 -17.12 -4.22
C SER A 117 -7.70 -17.18 -5.30
N TYR A 118 -7.16 -18.36 -5.64
CA TYR A 118 -6.09 -18.48 -6.63
C TYR A 118 -6.66 -18.67 -8.05
N ALA A 119 -5.93 -18.18 -9.06
CA ALA A 119 -6.21 -18.47 -10.45
C ALA A 119 -5.80 -19.92 -10.82
N PRO A 120 -6.29 -20.49 -11.94
CA PRO A 120 -5.90 -21.84 -12.37
C PRO A 120 -4.39 -22.02 -12.57
N THR A 121 -3.72 -20.95 -13.03
CA THR A 121 -2.27 -20.88 -13.18
C THR A 121 -1.78 -19.60 -12.51
N VAL A 122 -0.78 -19.73 -11.64
CA VAL A 122 -0.22 -18.62 -10.84
C VAL A 122 1.28 -18.60 -11.01
N ASP A 123 1.86 -17.40 -11.13
CA ASP A 123 3.29 -17.21 -10.98
C ASP A 123 3.68 -17.39 -9.50
N TYR A 124 4.03 -18.63 -9.15
CA TYR A 124 4.37 -19.04 -7.80
C TYR A 124 5.89 -19.06 -7.63
N TYR A 125 6.42 -18.06 -6.93
CA TYR A 125 7.86 -17.86 -6.72
C TYR A 125 8.68 -17.81 -8.02
N GLY A 126 8.17 -17.12 -9.04
CA GLY A 126 8.83 -16.94 -10.34
C GLY A 126 8.61 -18.09 -11.31
N LYS A 127 7.69 -19.02 -11.01
CA LYS A 127 7.38 -20.18 -11.86
C LYS A 127 5.88 -20.30 -12.10
N PRO A 128 5.43 -20.42 -13.36
CA PRO A 128 4.03 -20.72 -13.65
C PRO A 128 3.70 -22.11 -13.08
N THR A 129 2.77 -22.15 -12.13
CA THR A 129 2.40 -23.34 -11.37
C THR A 129 0.88 -23.48 -11.37
N ASP A 130 0.39 -24.70 -11.54
CA ASP A 130 -1.04 -24.99 -11.51
C ASP A 130 -1.61 -24.94 -10.08
N LEU A 131 -2.91 -24.66 -9.97
CA LEU A 131 -3.60 -24.54 -8.70
C LEU A 131 -3.50 -25.79 -7.83
N ASN A 132 -3.57 -27.00 -8.42
CA ASN A 132 -3.53 -28.24 -7.64
C ASN A 132 -2.16 -28.45 -6.99
N THR A 133 -1.08 -28.17 -7.73
CA THR A 133 0.28 -28.20 -7.19
C THR A 133 0.46 -27.21 -6.04
N ILE A 134 -0.12 -26.00 -6.16
CA ILE A 134 -0.07 -25.00 -5.08
C ILE A 134 -0.84 -25.47 -3.84
N ILE A 135 -2.02 -26.07 -4.04
CA ILE A 135 -2.84 -26.64 -2.95
C ILE A 135 -2.07 -27.76 -2.24
N GLU A 136 -1.38 -28.63 -2.97
CA GLU A 136 -0.57 -29.71 -2.39
C GLU A 136 0.63 -29.17 -1.60
N ASP A 137 1.33 -28.16 -2.12
CA ASP A 137 2.43 -27.51 -1.41
C ASP A 137 1.95 -26.86 -0.11
N LYS A 138 0.86 -26.07 -0.17
CA LYS A 138 0.27 -25.44 1.02
C LYS A 138 -0.28 -26.47 2.01
N ARG A 139 -0.92 -27.56 1.53
CA ARG A 139 -1.38 -28.68 2.38
C ARG A 139 -0.23 -29.30 3.15
N THR A 140 0.88 -29.56 2.46
CA THR A 140 2.10 -30.11 3.07
C THR A 140 2.67 -29.15 4.12
N TYR A 141 2.67 -27.85 3.82
CA TYR A 141 3.10 -26.81 4.76
C TYR A 141 2.19 -26.76 6.02
N PHE A 142 0.86 -26.78 5.85
CA PHE A 142 -0.09 -26.73 6.97
C PHE A 142 -0.03 -27.99 7.84
N GLN A 143 0.16 -29.17 7.25
CA GLN A 143 0.39 -30.42 8.00
C GLN A 143 1.70 -30.38 8.78
N ARG A 144 2.75 -29.81 8.17
CA ARG A 144 4.07 -29.65 8.81
C ARG A 144 4.06 -28.64 9.96
N TRP A 145 3.20 -27.62 9.87
CA TRP A 145 3.03 -26.54 10.85
C TRP A 145 1.55 -26.33 11.19
N PRO A 146 0.95 -27.21 12.00
CA PRO A 146 -0.48 -27.14 12.32
C PRO A 146 -0.86 -25.86 13.06
N GLU A 147 0.01 -25.40 13.96
CA GLU A 147 -0.13 -24.12 14.64
C GLU A 147 0.70 -23.08 13.91
N ARG A 148 0.04 -22.07 13.36
CA ARG A 148 0.69 -21.02 12.58
C ARG A 148 -0.09 -19.73 12.74
N GLY A 149 0.61 -18.61 12.66
CA GLY A 149 0.02 -17.29 12.76
C GLY A 149 0.83 -16.30 11.94
N TYR A 150 0.12 -15.39 11.30
CA TYR A 150 0.68 -14.34 10.46
C TYR A 150 0.08 -13.01 10.91
N ASN A 151 0.90 -11.97 10.93
CA ASN A 151 0.45 -10.62 11.21
C ASN A 151 1.10 -9.66 10.21
N VAL A 152 0.30 -9.06 9.34
CA VAL A 152 0.79 -8.11 8.34
C VAL A 152 1.06 -6.76 9.01
N ARG A 153 2.24 -6.20 8.77
CA ARG A 153 2.60 -4.87 9.28
C ARG A 153 2.01 -3.79 8.38
N ASP A 154 0.94 -3.15 8.84
CA ASP A 154 0.18 -2.16 8.06
C ASP A 154 1.05 -1.02 7.51
N ASN A 155 2.03 -0.55 8.28
CA ASN A 155 2.95 0.51 7.87
C ASN A 155 3.95 0.09 6.77
N SER A 156 4.03 -1.20 6.44
CA SER A 156 4.91 -1.72 5.40
C SER A 156 4.19 -2.05 4.09
N VAL A 157 2.85 -1.98 4.09
CA VAL A 157 2.05 -2.38 2.93
C VAL A 157 2.11 -1.31 1.86
N MET A 158 2.48 -1.72 0.65
CA MET A 158 2.44 -0.91 -0.55
C MET A 158 1.55 -1.58 -1.59
N VAL A 159 0.72 -0.79 -2.26
CA VAL A 159 -0.17 -1.26 -3.32
C VAL A 159 0.00 -0.41 -4.56
N THR A 160 0.06 -1.07 -5.71
CA THR A 160 0.09 -0.42 -7.02
C THR A 160 -0.88 -1.12 -7.95
N CYS A 161 -1.91 -0.41 -8.39
CA CYS A 161 -2.89 -0.93 -9.33
C CYS A 161 -2.70 -0.37 -10.74
N ALA A 162 -2.68 -1.26 -11.74
CA ALA A 162 -2.62 -0.93 -13.17
C ALA A 162 -3.24 -2.06 -14.00
N ASN A 163 -3.99 -1.71 -15.06
CA ASN A 163 -4.54 -2.65 -16.04
C ASN A 163 -5.30 -3.84 -15.40
N ASP A 164 -6.29 -3.54 -14.56
CA ASP A 164 -7.09 -4.53 -13.81
C ASP A 164 -6.27 -5.50 -12.96
N ARG A 165 -5.08 -5.08 -12.55
CA ARG A 165 -4.21 -5.83 -11.65
C ARG A 165 -3.76 -4.94 -10.52
N CYS A 166 -3.66 -5.51 -9.33
CA CYS A 166 -3.05 -4.83 -8.19
C CYS A 166 -1.91 -5.68 -7.67
N MET A 167 -0.74 -5.06 -7.52
CA MET A 167 0.39 -5.65 -6.81
C MET A 167 0.35 -5.13 -5.38
N VAL A 168 0.23 -6.04 -4.42
CA VAL A 168 0.26 -5.75 -2.98
C VAL A 168 1.53 -6.38 -2.42
N SER A 169 2.37 -5.56 -1.79
CA SER A 169 3.62 -5.99 -1.19
C SER A 169 3.74 -5.45 0.22
N GLY A 170 4.59 -6.08 1.03
CA GLY A 170 4.84 -5.60 2.38
C GLY A 170 5.60 -6.63 3.20
N THR A 171 5.46 -6.52 4.51
CA THR A 171 6.09 -7.42 5.48
C THR A 171 5.07 -7.99 6.44
N TYR A 172 5.26 -9.26 6.83
CA TYR A 172 4.50 -9.87 7.90
C TYR A 172 5.42 -10.55 8.92
N ASP A 173 4.99 -10.53 10.17
CA ASP A 173 5.52 -11.37 11.23
C ASP A 173 4.86 -12.74 11.15
N TRP A 174 5.65 -13.80 11.34
CA TRP A 174 5.14 -15.17 11.33
C TRP A 174 5.64 -15.96 12.53
N ILE A 175 4.79 -16.87 13.00
CA ILE A 175 5.11 -17.86 14.02
C ILE A 175 4.53 -19.20 13.59
N VAL A 176 5.30 -20.28 13.78
CA VAL A 176 4.86 -21.64 13.51
C VAL A 176 5.29 -22.58 14.63
N ARG A 177 4.44 -23.54 14.95
CA ARG A 177 4.68 -24.58 15.95
C ARG A 177 4.10 -25.91 15.49
N SER A 178 4.81 -26.98 15.81
CA SER A 178 4.38 -28.35 15.58
C SER A 178 4.69 -29.17 16.82
N LEU A 179 3.66 -29.43 17.63
CA LEU A 179 3.77 -30.26 18.84
C LEU A 179 4.25 -31.68 18.52
N PRO A 180 3.73 -32.39 17.50
CA PRO A 180 4.18 -33.75 17.18
C PRO A 180 5.65 -33.83 16.78
N ARG A 181 6.20 -32.75 16.22
CA ARG A 181 7.60 -32.67 15.78
C ARG A 181 8.52 -32.04 16.82
N HIS A 182 7.98 -31.50 17.92
CA HIS A 182 8.69 -30.68 18.90
C HIS A 182 9.52 -29.55 18.25
N LYS A 183 8.92 -28.85 17.26
CA LYS A 183 9.56 -27.74 16.56
C LYS A 183 8.73 -26.47 16.65
N GLN A 184 9.41 -25.34 16.69
CA GLN A 184 8.83 -24.01 16.56
C GLN A 184 9.81 -23.08 15.85
N ALA A 185 9.29 -22.08 15.16
CA ALA A 185 10.08 -21.02 14.54
C ALA A 185 9.24 -19.73 14.47
N LYS A 186 9.92 -18.59 14.42
CA LYS A 186 9.30 -17.27 14.22
C LYS A 186 10.26 -16.36 13.46
N GLY A 187 9.73 -15.34 12.80
CA GLY A 187 10.53 -14.37 12.09
C GLY A 187 9.69 -13.35 11.33
N VAL A 188 10.35 -12.66 10.42
CA VAL A 188 9.75 -11.67 9.52
C VAL A 188 9.94 -12.14 8.08
N ALA A 189 8.97 -11.89 7.22
CA ALA A 189 9.10 -12.15 5.79
C ALA A 189 8.56 -10.98 4.98
N ASN A 190 9.18 -10.75 3.82
CA ASN A 190 8.62 -9.89 2.78
C ASN A 190 7.66 -10.72 1.93
N PHE A 191 6.57 -10.11 1.50
CA PHE A 191 5.62 -10.72 0.58
C PHE A 191 5.32 -9.81 -0.60
N SER A 192 4.92 -10.41 -1.72
CA SER A 192 4.39 -9.74 -2.89
C SER A 192 3.34 -10.63 -3.54
N TYR A 193 2.12 -10.12 -3.68
CA TYR A 193 1.03 -10.75 -4.40
C TYR A 193 0.60 -9.86 -5.55
N THR A 194 0.33 -10.47 -6.70
CA THR A 194 -0.38 -9.80 -7.79
C THR A 194 -1.75 -10.42 -7.91
N ILE A 195 -2.78 -9.59 -7.86
CA ILE A 195 -4.17 -10.00 -8.03
C ILE A 195 -4.72 -9.46 -9.34
N ALA A 196 -5.50 -10.27 -10.04
CA ALA A 196 -6.41 -9.82 -11.08
C ALA A 196 -7.69 -9.32 -10.41
N ILE A 197 -8.01 -8.05 -10.65
CA ILE A 197 -9.18 -7.35 -10.12
C ILE A 197 -10.40 -7.73 -10.97
N GLY A 198 -11.53 -7.93 -10.32
CA GLY A 198 -12.82 -8.23 -10.95
C GLY A 198 -13.86 -8.54 -9.88
N SER A 199 -15.06 -8.99 -10.29
CA SER A 199 -16.13 -9.37 -9.36
C SER A 199 -15.72 -10.49 -8.40
N ASN A 200 -14.74 -11.30 -8.80
CA ASN A 200 -14.08 -12.30 -7.96
C ASN A 200 -12.56 -12.20 -8.12
N PRO A 201 -11.86 -11.44 -7.26
CA PRO A 201 -10.44 -11.21 -7.40
C PRO A 201 -9.64 -12.52 -7.30
N LYS A 202 -8.66 -12.68 -8.19
CA LYS A 202 -7.84 -13.90 -8.27
C LYS A 202 -6.36 -13.59 -8.09
N ILE A 203 -5.67 -14.38 -7.29
CA ILE A 203 -4.23 -14.32 -7.14
C ILE A 203 -3.61 -14.94 -8.39
N ILE A 204 -2.78 -14.16 -9.08
CA ILE A 204 -2.08 -14.53 -10.31
C ILE A 204 -0.56 -14.56 -10.15
N ALA A 205 -0.04 -13.95 -9.07
CA ALA A 205 1.34 -14.15 -8.66
C ALA A 205 1.46 -14.12 -7.13
N GLU A 206 2.36 -14.95 -6.59
CA GLU A 206 2.72 -14.99 -5.17
C GLU A 206 4.24 -15.16 -5.04
N THR A 207 4.85 -14.37 -4.17
CA THR A 207 6.24 -14.55 -3.74
C THR A 207 6.39 -14.12 -2.29
N SER A 208 7.20 -14.86 -1.53
CA SER A 208 7.61 -14.45 -0.19
C SER A 208 9.08 -14.77 0.09
N LYS A 209 9.70 -14.05 1.03
CA LYS A 209 11.09 -14.26 1.42
C LYS A 209 11.31 -13.93 2.88
N VAL A 210 11.79 -14.91 3.65
CA VAL A 210 12.18 -14.73 5.04
C VAL A 210 13.38 -13.77 5.13
N GLN A 211 13.29 -12.79 6.04
CA GLN A 211 14.39 -11.88 6.36
C GLN A 211 15.43 -12.63 7.20
N ARG A 212 16.70 -12.47 6.86
CA ARG A 212 17.83 -13.08 7.59
C ARG A 212 18.29 -12.20 8.73
#